data_AF-A0A935C8F1-F1
#
_entry.id   AF-A0A935C8F1-F1
#
_cell.length_a   1.000
_cell.length_b   1.000
_cell.length_c   1.000
_cell.angle_alpha   90.00
_cell.angle_beta   90.00
_cell.angle_gamma   90.00
#
_symmetry.space_group_name_H-M   'P 1'
#
loop_
_entity.id
_entity.type
_entity.pdbx_description
1 polymer ?
#
loop_
_entity_poly.entity_id
_entity_poly.type
_entity_poly.pdbx_seq_one_letter_code
_entity_poly.pdbx_strand_id
1 'polypeptide(L)'
;MSVQKALPDYNVRDISLLSWLDRCYILDIIIQVDEEVIKVVSLYVSIIVPFYSVLYIENNVKNNGLNSQFSSNDLNKYANNEILKKVDEILQKFNYTAFPQKLLYKKIPDIAFKDKKMGEFTFFDAYFVHEIPHKI
;
A
#
# COMPACT_ATOMS: atom_id res chain seq x y z
N MET A 1 -16.86 5.22 10.89
CA MET A 1 -16.60 6.52 10.21
C MET A 1 -15.91 6.16 8.89
N SER A 2 -16.46 6.50 7.72
CA SER A 2 -15.80 6.11 6.45
C SER A 2 -14.54 6.96 6.24
N VAL A 3 -13.49 6.41 5.64
CA VAL A 3 -12.22 7.13 5.40
C VAL A 3 -12.43 8.38 4.55
N GLN A 4 -13.40 8.37 3.63
CA GLN A 4 -13.86 9.55 2.89
C GLN A 4 -14.33 10.71 3.79
N LYS A 5 -14.96 10.42 4.94
CA LYS A 5 -15.34 11.49 5.90
C LYS A 5 -14.14 12.07 6.65
N ALA A 6 -13.05 11.32 6.74
CA ALA A 6 -11.83 11.75 7.43
C ALA A 6 -10.88 12.52 6.49
N LEU A 7 -11.04 12.37 5.18
CA LEU A 7 -10.26 13.05 4.13
C LEU A 7 -11.21 13.75 3.13
N PRO A 8 -11.98 14.77 3.56
CA PRO A 8 -13.02 15.38 2.74
C PRO A 8 -12.49 16.14 1.51
N ASP A 9 -11.24 16.61 1.58
CA ASP A 9 -10.61 17.38 0.50
C ASP A 9 -9.98 16.49 -0.59
N TYR A 10 -10.00 15.16 -0.40
CA TYR A 10 -9.34 14.22 -1.29
C TYR A 10 -10.33 13.25 -1.94
N ASN A 11 -10.07 12.93 -3.20
CA ASN A 11 -10.79 11.86 -3.88
C ASN A 11 -10.20 10.51 -3.42
N VAL A 12 -10.94 9.84 -2.53
CA VAL A 12 -10.57 8.53 -1.98
C VAL A 12 -11.38 7.44 -2.69
N ARG A 13 -10.68 6.50 -3.31
CA ARG A 13 -11.25 5.30 -3.91
C ARG A 13 -10.94 4.09 -3.04
N ASP A 14 -11.96 3.30 -2.74
CA ASP A 14 -11.78 1.96 -2.18
C ASP A 14 -11.54 0.98 -3.33
N ILE A 15 -10.36 0.36 -3.34
CA ILE A 15 -9.98 -0.66 -4.33
C ILE A 15 -9.75 -2.02 -3.67
N SER A 16 -10.16 -2.16 -2.41
CA SER A 16 -10.10 -3.43 -1.70
C SER A 16 -10.95 -4.46 -2.42
N LEU A 17 -10.40 -5.65 -2.68
CA LEU A 17 -11.20 -6.74 -3.27
C LEU A 17 -12.13 -7.40 -2.22
N LEU A 18 -11.74 -7.33 -0.94
CA LEU A 18 -12.36 -7.95 0.22
C LEU A 18 -12.76 -9.41 0.00
N SER A 19 -11.91 -10.13 -0.73
CA SER A 19 -12.04 -11.58 -0.87
C SER A 19 -11.71 -12.28 0.45
N TRP A 20 -12.12 -13.54 0.62
CA TRP A 20 -11.82 -14.31 1.84
C TRP A 20 -10.30 -14.45 2.09
N LEU A 21 -9.46 -14.32 1.06
CA LEU A 21 -8.00 -14.42 1.20
C LEU A 21 -7.30 -13.07 1.35
N ASP A 22 -8.04 -11.97 1.41
CA ASP A 22 -7.45 -10.65 1.51
C ASP A 22 -6.88 -10.39 2.89
N ARG A 23 -5.71 -9.77 2.88
CA ARG A 23 -4.90 -9.51 4.08
C ARG A 23 -4.84 -8.04 4.45
N CYS A 24 -5.39 -7.18 3.59
CA CYS A 24 -5.38 -5.74 3.77
C CYS A 24 -6.63 -5.09 3.16
N TYR A 25 -6.94 -3.89 3.63
CA TYR A 25 -7.73 -2.91 2.90
C TYR A 25 -6.79 -2.05 2.05
N ILE A 26 -7.23 -1.67 0.86
CA ILE A 26 -6.46 -0.81 -0.04
C ILE A 26 -7.31 0.39 -0.43
N LEU A 27 -6.81 1.58 -0.10
CA LEU A 27 -7.45 2.85 -0.40
C LEU A 27 -6.51 3.72 -1.24
N ASP A 28 -6.99 4.16 -2.40
CA ASP A 28 -6.27 5.08 -3.26
C ASP A 28 -6.72 6.51 -3.02
N ILE A 29 -5.78 7.36 -2.64
CA ILE A 29 -5.98 8.80 -2.41
C ILE A 29 -5.35 9.52 -3.60
N ILE A 30 -6.18 10.11 -4.45
CA ILE A 30 -5.71 10.83 -5.63
C ILE A 30 -5.28 12.23 -5.19
N ILE A 31 -4.01 12.55 -5.40
CA ILE A 31 -3.43 13.83 -4.98
C ILE A 31 -3.50 14.84 -6.10
N GLN A 32 -3.17 14.40 -7.32
CA GLN A 32 -3.06 15.27 -8.48
C GLN A 32 -3.40 14.49 -9.74
N VAL A 33 -4.18 15.13 -10.61
CA VAL A 33 -4.52 14.64 -11.94
C VAL A 33 -4.18 15.76 -12.92
N ASP A 34 -3.09 15.59 -13.66
CA ASP A 34 -2.73 16.44 -14.79
C ASP A 34 -3.03 15.71 -16.11
N GLU A 35 -2.94 16.40 -17.25
CA GLU A 35 -3.13 15.81 -18.58
C GLU A 35 -2.17 14.64 -18.87
N GLU A 36 -1.00 14.63 -18.22
CA GLU A 36 0.06 13.65 -18.46
C GLU A 36 0.39 12.78 -17.26
N VAL A 37 0.07 13.20 -16.03
CA VAL A 37 0.55 12.52 -14.82
C VAL A 37 -0.57 12.40 -13.79
N ILE A 38 -0.75 11.19 -13.27
CA ILE A 38 -1.65 10.90 -12.15
C ILE A 38 -0.79 10.51 -10.95
N LYS A 39 -0.96 11.23 -9.84
CA LYS A 39 -0.27 10.97 -8.58
C LYS A 39 -1.26 10.43 -7.56
N VAL A 40 -0.97 9.23 -7.07
CA VAL A 40 -1.81 8.48 -6.13
C VAL A 40 -0.99 8.10 -4.90
N VAL A 41 -1.59 8.28 -3.74
CA VAL A 41 -1.13 7.65 -2.49
C VAL A 41 -2.03 6.45 -2.23
N SER A 42 -1.46 5.26 -2.31
CA SER A 42 -2.14 4.01 -1.98
C SER A 42 -1.85 3.64 -0.53
N LEU A 43 -2.89 3.61 0.29
CA LEU A 43 -2.86 3.20 1.68
C LEU A 43 -3.25 1.73 1.80
N TYR A 44 -2.35 0.93 2.34
CA TYR A 44 -2.54 -0.48 2.64
C TYR A 44 -2.70 -0.66 4.15
N VAL A 45 -3.86 -1.08 4.61
CA VAL A 45 -4.14 -1.31 6.04
C VAL A 45 -4.28 -2.80 6.28
N SER A 46 -3.38 -3.42 7.04
CA SER A 46 -3.45 -4.86 7.27
C SER A 46 -4.66 -5.23 8.13
N ILE A 47 -5.30 -6.34 7.80
CA ILE A 47 -6.40 -6.94 8.56
C ILE A 47 -5.84 -7.94 9.59
N ILE A 48 -4.64 -8.48 9.34
CA ILE A 48 -4.01 -9.53 10.14
C ILE A 48 -3.26 -8.93 11.34
N VAL A 49 -2.59 -7.80 11.12
CA VAL A 49 -1.77 -7.13 12.12
C VAL A 49 -2.11 -5.63 12.14
N PRO A 50 -1.94 -4.92 13.27
CA PRO A 50 -2.27 -3.49 13.40
C PRO A 50 -1.19 -2.60 12.74
N PHE A 51 -0.81 -2.95 11.51
CA PHE A 51 0.15 -2.20 10.71
C PHE A 51 -0.48 -1.68 9.42
N TYR A 52 0.00 -0.54 8.97
CA TYR A 52 -0.32 -0.01 7.65
C TYR A 52 0.96 0.35 6.89
N SER A 53 0.87 0.34 5.56
CA SER A 53 1.91 0.81 4.66
C SER A 53 1.32 1.81 3.69
N VAL A 54 2.12 2.76 3.25
CA VAL A 54 1.71 3.73 2.24
C VAL A 54 2.66 3.62 1.06
N LEU A 55 2.12 3.57 -0.15
CA LEU A 55 2.89 3.62 -1.39
C LEU A 55 2.49 4.85 -2.18
N TYR A 56 3.48 5.49 -2.78
CA TYR A 56 3.26 6.59 -3.72
C TYR A 56 3.41 6.03 -5.14
N ILE A 57 2.43 6.29 -5.98
CA ILE A 57 2.37 5.83 -7.36
C ILE A 57 2.23 7.06 -8.25
N GLU A 58 3.15 7.20 -9.19
CA GLU A 58 3.10 8.22 -10.24
C GLU A 58 2.96 7.50 -11.58
N ASN A 59 1.80 7.67 -12.22
CA ASN A 59 1.50 7.07 -13.50
C ASN A 59 1.49 8.14 -14.59
N ASN A 60 2.26 7.91 -15.66
CA ASN A 60 2.29 8.80 -16.81
C ASN A 60 1.27 8.36 -17.86
N VAL A 61 0.23 9.16 -18.08
CA VAL A 61 -0.93 8.87 -18.94
C VAL A 61 -0.54 8.72 -20.41
N LYS A 62 0.55 9.37 -20.86
CA LYS A 62 1.00 9.30 -22.26
C LYS A 62 1.74 8.00 -22.61
N ASN A 63 2.26 7.29 -21.62
CA ASN A 63 2.85 5.97 -21.82
C ASN A 63 1.79 4.91 -21.49
N ASN A 64 1.01 4.51 -22.50
CA ASN A 64 0.02 3.41 -22.45
C ASN A 64 0.59 2.02 -22.05
N GLY A 65 1.84 1.94 -21.61
CA GLY A 65 2.37 0.75 -20.96
C GLY A 65 2.22 0.92 -19.45
N LEU A 66 1.71 -0.11 -18.78
CA LEU A 66 1.69 -0.31 -17.32
C LEU A 66 3.10 -0.33 -16.70
N ASN A 67 3.95 0.64 -17.04
CA ASN A 67 5.17 0.94 -16.33
C ASN A 67 4.79 1.86 -15.17
N SER A 68 3.93 1.37 -14.27
CA SER A 68 3.81 1.93 -12.94
C SER A 68 5.21 1.78 -12.33
N GLN A 69 6.04 2.81 -12.45
CA GLN A 69 7.28 2.89 -11.73
C GLN A 69 6.88 3.00 -10.27
N PHE A 70 6.76 1.84 -9.61
CA PHE A 70 6.73 1.74 -8.16
C PHE A 70 8.08 2.27 -7.68
N SER A 71 8.21 3.60 -7.55
CA SER A 71 9.41 4.18 -6.94
C SER A 71 9.29 3.96 -5.43
N SER A 72 9.68 2.77 -5.00
CA SER A 72 9.87 2.40 -3.60
C SER A 72 10.84 3.35 -2.86
N ASN A 73 11.54 4.22 -3.60
CA ASN A 73 12.56 5.14 -3.11
C ASN A 73 12.09 6.58 -2.84
N ASP A 74 10.88 7.00 -3.23
CA ASP A 74 10.47 8.41 -3.12
C ASP A 74 9.50 8.74 -1.97
N LEU A 75 9.20 7.80 -1.06
CA LEU A 75 8.45 8.15 0.16
C LEU A 75 9.14 9.26 0.97
N ASN A 76 10.48 9.34 0.93
CA ASN A 76 11.24 10.43 1.53
C ASN A 76 11.06 11.78 0.80
N LYS A 77 10.83 11.75 -0.52
CA LYS A 77 10.57 12.96 -1.33
C LYS A 77 9.22 13.57 -0.98
N TYR A 78 8.27 12.73 -0.56
CA TYR A 78 6.92 13.11 -0.14
C TYR A 78 6.70 13.01 1.37
N ALA A 79 7.75 12.83 2.18
CA ALA A 79 7.64 12.70 3.65
C ALA A 79 7.03 13.94 4.33
N ASN A 80 7.01 15.08 3.65
CA ASN A 80 6.34 16.31 4.09
C ASN A 80 4.93 16.49 3.54
N ASN A 81 4.38 15.48 2.86
CA ASN A 81 3.03 15.55 2.31
C ASN A 81 2.02 15.53 3.47
N GLU A 82 1.21 16.59 3.56
CA GLU A 82 0.18 16.79 4.58
C GLU A 82 -0.79 15.59 4.66
N ILE A 83 -1.01 14.90 3.53
CA ILE A 83 -1.76 13.64 3.47
C ILE A 83 -1.18 12.57 4.38
N LEU A 84 0.14 12.35 4.36
CA LEU A 84 0.75 11.26 5.12
C LEU A 84 0.58 11.49 6.62
N LYS A 85 0.69 12.75 7.06
CA LYS A 85 0.44 13.15 8.45
C LYS A 85 -1.01 12.94 8.83
N LYS A 86 -1.96 13.38 7.99
CA LYS A 86 -3.40 13.15 8.22
C LYS A 86 -3.72 11.66 8.31
N VAL A 87 -3.17 10.84 7.41
CA VAL A 87 -3.35 9.38 7.41
C VAL A 87 -2.79 8.76 8.69
N ASP A 88 -1.57 9.14 9.10
CA ASP A 88 -0.95 8.67 10.34
C ASP A 88 -1.79 9.05 11.58
N GLU A 89 -2.18 10.32 11.70
CA GLU A 89 -3.05 10.79 12.79
C GLU A 89 -4.41 10.07 12.85
N ILE A 90 -5.00 9.75 11.69
CA ILE A 90 -6.24 8.99 11.63
C ILE A 90 -6.00 7.56 12.09
N LEU A 91 -5.00 6.87 11.55
CA LEU A 91 -4.77 5.45 11.81
C LEU A 91 -4.25 5.19 13.23
N GLN A 92 -3.49 6.10 13.81
CA GLN A 92 -3.09 6.02 15.22
C GLN A 92 -4.30 6.05 16.17
N LYS A 93 -5.39 6.76 15.84
CA LYS A 93 -6.65 6.72 16.63
C LYS A 93 -7.30 5.34 16.61
N PHE A 94 -6.95 4.49 15.65
CA PHE A 94 -7.39 3.10 15.54
C PHE A 94 -6.33 2.09 16.00
N ASN A 95 -5.28 2.55 16.71
CA ASN A 95 -4.14 1.73 17.16
C ASN A 95 -3.34 1.07 16.05
N TYR A 96 -3.40 1.62 14.83
CA TYR A 96 -2.54 1.20 13.73
C TYR A 96 -1.21 1.94 13.75
N THR A 97 -0.14 1.24 13.43
CA THR A 97 1.22 1.81 13.34
C THR A 97 1.77 1.69 11.92
N ALA A 98 2.57 2.65 11.48
CA ALA A 98 3.26 2.56 10.19
C ALA A 98 4.23 1.37 10.20
N PHE A 99 4.19 0.54 9.17
CA PHE A 99 5.13 -0.57 9.03
C PHE A 99 6.54 -0.03 8.71
N PRO A 100 7.61 -0.54 9.35
CA PRO A 100 8.96 -0.07 9.06
C PRO A 100 9.34 -0.30 7.58
N GLN A 101 9.50 0.79 6.83
CA GLN A 101 9.74 0.73 5.38
C GLN A 101 10.98 -0.09 5.01
N LYS A 102 12.04 -0.03 5.83
CA LYS A 102 13.27 -0.82 5.67
C LYS A 102 13.04 -2.34 5.71
N LEU A 103 11.96 -2.77 6.35
CA LEU A 103 11.58 -4.17 6.46
C LEU A 103 10.56 -4.57 5.40
N LEU A 104 9.82 -3.63 4.82
CA LEU A 104 8.69 -3.91 3.93
C LEU A 104 9.08 -4.85 2.77
N TYR A 105 10.20 -4.55 2.11
CA TYR A 105 10.74 -5.34 1.00
C TYR A 105 11.90 -6.25 1.40
N LYS A 106 12.14 -6.41 2.71
CA LYS A 106 13.15 -7.34 3.19
C LYS A 106 12.66 -8.75 2.88
N LYS A 107 13.45 -9.50 2.11
CA LYS A 107 13.21 -10.92 1.87
C LYS A 107 13.28 -11.67 3.19
N ILE A 108 12.19 -12.35 3.51
CA ILE A 108 12.13 -13.32 4.58
C ILE A 108 12.83 -14.58 4.03
N PRO A 109 13.88 -15.09 4.71
CA PRO A 109 14.55 -16.31 4.30
C PRO A 109 13.54 -17.45 4.14
N ASP A 110 13.73 -18.32 3.15
CA ASP A 110 12.77 -19.40 2.80
C ASP A 110 12.32 -20.15 4.06
N ILE A 111 11.08 -19.92 4.48
CA ILE A 111 10.48 -20.60 5.62
C ILE A 111 9.75 -21.79 5.03
N ALA A 112 10.39 -22.97 5.07
CA ALA A 112 9.69 -24.21 4.79
C ALA A 112 8.64 -24.43 5.89
N PHE A 113 7.36 -24.35 5.52
CA PHE A 113 6.26 -24.78 6.40
C PHE A 113 5.76 -26.12 5.88
N LYS A 114 6.16 -27.22 6.55
CA LYS A 114 6.03 -28.60 6.05
C LYS A 114 6.78 -28.77 4.72
N ASP A 115 6.25 -29.58 3.80
CA ASP A 115 6.87 -29.89 2.49
C ASP A 115 6.67 -28.81 1.42
N LYS A 116 6.07 -27.65 1.76
CA LYS A 116 5.88 -26.54 0.81
C LYS A 116 6.99 -25.51 0.94
N LYS A 117 7.74 -25.33 -0.15
CA LYS A 117 8.66 -24.18 -0.32
C LYS A 117 7.82 -22.96 -0.69
N MET A 118 7.92 -21.88 0.10
CA MET A 118 7.23 -20.62 -0.18
C MET A 118 8.03 -19.72 -1.12
N GLY A 119 9.34 -19.97 -1.30
CA GLY A 119 10.19 -19.15 -2.16
C GLY A 119 10.55 -17.81 -1.52
N GLU A 120 10.95 -16.83 -2.33
CA GLU A 120 11.23 -15.49 -1.83
C GLU A 120 9.93 -14.79 -1.44
N PHE A 121 9.78 -14.47 -0.14
CA PHE A 121 8.57 -13.88 0.42
C PHE A 121 8.95 -12.63 1.21
N THR A 122 8.28 -11.49 1.01
CA THR A 122 8.56 -10.25 1.76
C THR A 122 7.49 -9.97 2.81
N PHE A 123 7.75 -9.03 3.71
CA PHE A 123 6.72 -8.56 4.66
C PHE A 123 5.56 -7.84 3.95
N PHE A 124 5.82 -7.24 2.79
CA PHE A 124 4.75 -6.71 1.94
C PHE A 124 3.79 -7.82 1.50
N ASP A 125 4.33 -8.93 0.98
CA ASP A 125 3.53 -10.09 0.56
C ASP A 125 2.79 -10.74 1.73
N ALA A 126 3.41 -10.73 2.92
CA ALA A 126 2.83 -11.28 4.13
C ALA A 126 1.55 -10.55 4.56
N TYR A 127 1.61 -9.22 4.59
CA TYR A 127 0.61 -8.40 5.30
C TYR A 127 -0.22 -7.49 4.41
N PHE A 128 0.22 -7.22 3.17
CA PHE A 128 -0.32 -6.16 2.32
C PHE A 128 -0.63 -6.58 0.88
N VAL A 129 -0.55 -7.87 0.53
CA VAL A 129 -0.92 -8.40 -0.80
C VAL A 129 -2.19 -9.25 -0.74
N HIS A 130 -3.04 -9.11 -1.75
CA HIS A 130 -4.17 -9.99 -2.03
C HIS A 130 -3.67 -11.21 -2.79
N GLU A 131 -3.74 -12.38 -2.15
CA GLU A 131 -3.29 -13.68 -2.68
C GLU A 131 -1.78 -13.79 -2.97
N ILE A 132 -1.13 -14.84 -2.44
CA ILE A 132 0.27 -15.11 -2.79
C ILE A 132 0.26 -15.57 -4.25
N PRO A 133 1.00 -14.93 -5.17
CA PRO A 133 1.08 -15.43 -6.54
C PRO A 133 1.70 -16.83 -6.49
N HIS A 134 0.87 -17.86 -6.65
CA HIS A 134 1.36 -19.20 -6.91
C HIS A 134 2.10 -19.14 -8.24
N LYS A 135 3.44 -19.22 -8.21
CA LYS A 135 4.21 -19.56 -9.41
C LYS A 135 3.70 -20.93 -9.87
N ILE A 136 2.99 -20.93 -10.99
CA ILE A 136 2.67 -22.13 -11.78
C ILE A 136 3.95 -22.55 -12.52
#